data_AF-A0A068YJA3-F1
#
_entry.id   AF-A0A068YJA3-F1
#
_cell.length_a   1.000
_cell.length_b   1.000
_cell.length_c   1.000
_cell.angle_alpha   90.00
_cell.angle_beta   90.00
_cell.angle_gamma   90.00
#
_symmetry.space_group_name_H-M   'P 1'
#
loop_
_entity.id
_entity.type
_entity.pdbx_description
1 polymer ?
#
loop_
_entity_poly.entity_id
_entity_poly.type
_entity_poly.pdbx_seq_one_letter_code
_entity_poly.pdbx_strand_id
1 'polypeptide(L)'
;MLLLFVLIAFLHIHESSLQALSVSLNPGCFNCSEENISVVSVVYRGRNSSIHFIVSITNERSVPSVFLAYSNANSSVQFDWPAIIANNKSTQAVDLVDSSFYGLLFPNLYQYEDRADVADISRATGRIVKFPLDQCFWFLSHWDSVPNASTGLLSLALRCNDSSPSVLFANKGFIELRFTFSERDRFADSAPRTLLLGGLAVRMKVTLRRLALRWKETRWALNLAVVANRSLPDTAAFENFISASIDDEPSPGAFRDMTIFLSNHSYVTWKSVCYIDETATNLKSIRAIGVSTQWRVDKATNRSLTTSSLLPFVYGPTEDSIAVRLLNVSFGDTGDGFYRSSNYIDWTLTFALGTPPPKHYSPLIWMMLFLSITVVSAALCVLVYVIGYHVLRRRVNSYEEPLLEEVEDLDNQSA
;
A
#
# COMPACT_ATOMS: atom_id res chain seq x y z
N MET A 1 -25.63 24.15 -22.08
CA MET A 1 -24.92 23.45 -20.99
C MET A 1 -24.85 21.94 -21.20
N LEU A 2 -25.96 21.24 -21.47
CA LEU A 2 -25.94 19.77 -21.69
C LEU A 2 -25.06 19.34 -22.87
N LEU A 3 -25.12 20.07 -23.99
CA LEU A 3 -24.26 19.81 -25.16
C LEU A 3 -22.77 20.06 -24.89
N LEU A 4 -22.43 21.01 -24.01
CA LEU A 4 -21.05 21.31 -23.62
C LEU A 4 -20.51 20.21 -22.70
N PHE A 5 -21.34 19.66 -21.81
CA PHE A 5 -21.00 18.50 -20.98
C PHE A 5 -20.80 17.23 -21.82
N VAL A 6 -21.64 17.02 -22.84
CA VAL A 6 -21.49 15.89 -23.79
C VAL A 6 -20.25 16.08 -24.66
N LEU A 7 -19.95 17.30 -25.11
CA LEU A 7 -18.72 17.56 -25.89
C LEU A 7 -17.46 17.41 -25.03
N ILE A 8 -17.48 17.84 -23.77
CA ILE A 8 -16.38 17.62 -22.81
C ILE A 8 -16.24 16.13 -22.50
N ALA A 9 -17.35 15.39 -22.36
CA ALA A 9 -17.34 13.94 -22.17
C ALA A 9 -16.82 13.19 -23.42
N PHE A 10 -17.12 13.66 -24.62
CA PHE A 10 -16.60 13.10 -25.88
C PHE A 10 -15.14 13.48 -26.15
N LEU A 11 -14.72 14.68 -25.76
CA LEU A 11 -13.31 15.10 -25.81
C LEU A 11 -12.46 14.43 -24.72
N HIS A 12 -13.08 13.79 -23.72
CA HIS A 12 -12.43 12.92 -22.74
C HIS A 12 -12.38 11.45 -23.14
N ILE A 13 -12.87 11.08 -24.33
CA ILE A 13 -12.54 9.78 -24.94
C ILE A 13 -11.13 9.92 -25.51
N HIS A 14 -10.16 9.94 -24.60
CA HIS A 14 -8.76 9.95 -24.92
C HIS A 14 -8.43 8.64 -25.63
N GLU A 15 -7.81 8.75 -26.81
CA GLU A 15 -7.11 7.67 -27.51
C GLU A 15 -6.53 6.64 -26.53
N SER A 16 -7.15 5.45 -26.47
CA SER A 16 -6.53 4.29 -25.84
C SER A 16 -5.38 3.84 -26.75
N SER A 17 -4.24 4.52 -26.69
CA SER A 17 -3.01 3.97 -27.26
C SER A 17 -2.74 2.65 -26.55
N LEU A 18 -2.50 1.57 -27.30
CA LEU A 18 -2.20 0.23 -26.79
C LEU A 18 -1.10 0.30 -25.71
N GLN A 19 -1.52 0.33 -24.44
CA GLN A 19 -0.68 0.10 -23.29
C GLN A 19 -0.62 -1.41 -23.11
N ALA A 20 0.56 -1.99 -23.15
CA ALA A 20 0.73 -3.43 -23.10
C ALA A 20 1.45 -3.81 -21.81
N LEU A 21 0.74 -4.47 -20.91
CA LEU A 21 1.34 -5.19 -19.79
C LEU A 21 1.74 -6.58 -20.27
N SER A 22 3.01 -6.90 -20.14
CA SER A 22 3.58 -8.17 -20.57
C SER A 22 4.37 -8.80 -19.43
N VAL A 23 4.42 -10.13 -19.41
CA VAL A 23 5.11 -10.90 -18.38
C VAL A 23 5.96 -11.98 -19.04
N SER A 24 7.10 -12.25 -18.44
CA SER A 24 7.99 -13.32 -18.86
C SER A 24 8.62 -13.97 -17.63
N LEU A 25 8.58 -15.30 -17.58
CA LEU A 25 9.30 -16.08 -16.60
C LEU A 25 10.68 -16.40 -17.17
N ASN A 26 11.74 -16.07 -16.43
CA ASN A 26 13.14 -16.28 -16.78
C ASN A 26 13.48 -15.82 -18.22
N PRO A 27 13.24 -14.53 -18.55
CA PRO A 27 13.39 -14.01 -19.92
C PRO A 27 14.80 -14.23 -20.48
N GLY A 28 14.88 -14.89 -21.64
CA GLY A 28 16.16 -15.14 -22.32
C GLY A 28 17.01 -16.25 -21.70
N CYS A 29 16.48 -17.02 -20.74
CA CYS A 29 17.19 -18.15 -20.18
C CYS A 29 16.83 -19.47 -20.88
N PHE A 30 17.84 -20.19 -21.35
CA PHE A 30 17.66 -21.50 -22.00
C PHE A 30 17.79 -22.69 -21.04
N ASN A 31 18.53 -22.54 -19.94
CA ASN A 31 18.85 -23.63 -19.00
C ASN A 31 18.24 -23.45 -17.59
N CYS A 32 17.42 -22.42 -17.36
CA CYS A 32 16.86 -22.13 -16.04
C CYS A 32 15.76 -23.10 -15.59
N SER A 33 15.39 -24.09 -16.41
CA SER A 33 14.39 -25.10 -16.05
C SER A 33 14.92 -26.12 -15.03
N GLU A 34 16.23 -26.27 -14.91
CA GLU A 34 16.89 -27.23 -14.00
C GLU A 34 17.29 -26.62 -12.66
N GLU A 35 17.44 -25.30 -12.62
CA GLU A 35 17.79 -24.56 -11.42
C GLU A 35 16.51 -23.93 -10.87
N ASN A 36 16.20 -24.14 -9.59
CA ASN A 36 14.97 -23.66 -8.92
C ASN A 36 14.96 -22.12 -8.75
N ILE A 37 15.17 -21.40 -9.85
CA ILE A 37 15.26 -19.96 -10.01
C ILE A 37 13.95 -19.50 -10.66
N SER A 38 13.34 -18.48 -10.07
CA SER A 38 12.18 -17.83 -10.67
C SER A 38 12.37 -16.33 -10.62
N VAL A 39 12.74 -15.77 -11.78
CA VAL A 39 12.76 -14.33 -12.02
C VAL A 39 11.62 -14.03 -12.99
N VAL A 40 10.58 -13.37 -12.48
CA VAL A 40 9.45 -12.93 -13.28
C VAL A 40 9.64 -11.46 -13.62
N SER A 41 9.82 -11.18 -14.90
CA SER A 41 9.89 -9.82 -15.44
C SER A 41 8.52 -9.42 -15.95
N VAL A 42 7.96 -8.37 -15.34
CA VAL A 42 6.71 -7.74 -15.75
C VAL A 42 7.03 -6.37 -16.33
N VAL A 43 6.66 -6.15 -17.57
CA VAL A 43 6.96 -4.91 -18.30
C VAL A 43 5.67 -4.26 -18.72
N TYR A 44 5.49 -3.02 -18.29
CA TYR A 44 4.44 -2.13 -18.77
C TYR A 44 5.03 -1.17 -19.78
N ARG A 45 4.54 -1.22 -21.03
CA ARG A 45 4.97 -0.32 -22.10
C ARG A 45 3.94 0.78 -22.33
N GLY A 46 4.34 2.01 -22.05
CA GLY A 46 3.63 3.21 -22.42
C GLY A 46 4.16 3.80 -23.73
N ARG A 47 3.59 4.95 -24.13
CA ARG A 47 3.94 5.62 -25.40
C ARG A 47 5.39 6.12 -25.43
N ASN A 48 5.87 6.69 -24.33
CA ASN A 48 7.20 7.32 -24.23
C ASN A 48 8.12 6.62 -23.22
N SER A 49 7.56 5.79 -22.35
CA SER A 49 8.27 5.19 -21.23
C SER A 49 7.87 3.74 -21.01
N SER A 50 8.77 2.97 -20.45
CA SER A 50 8.54 1.60 -20.01
C SER A 50 8.91 1.44 -18.56
N ILE A 51 8.07 0.71 -17.83
CA ILE A 51 8.23 0.44 -16.42
C ILE A 51 8.45 -1.06 -16.27
N HIS A 52 9.49 -1.41 -15.53
CA HIS A 52 9.95 -2.78 -15.37
C HIS A 52 9.82 -3.16 -13.90
N PHE A 53 9.14 -4.27 -13.65
CA PHE A 53 9.07 -4.92 -12.35
C PHE A 53 9.76 -6.27 -12.45
N ILE A 54 10.63 -6.58 -11.50
CA ILE A 54 11.35 -7.84 -11.44
C ILE A 54 11.04 -8.47 -10.09
N VAL A 55 10.17 -9.48 -10.08
CA VAL A 55 9.92 -10.30 -8.89
C VAL A 55 10.84 -11.51 -8.96
N SER A 56 11.61 -11.77 -7.89
CA SER A 56 12.64 -12.80 -7.97
C SER A 56 12.83 -13.61 -6.70
N ILE A 57 13.11 -14.89 -6.95
CA ILE A 57 13.79 -15.84 -6.08
C ILE A 57 14.96 -16.45 -6.86
N THR A 58 16.18 -16.30 -6.35
CA THR A 58 17.41 -16.75 -7.05
C THR A 58 17.74 -18.22 -6.82
N ASN A 59 17.04 -18.86 -5.89
CA ASN A 59 17.01 -20.28 -5.60
C ASN A 59 15.89 -20.52 -4.57
N GLU A 60 15.67 -21.77 -4.16
CA GLU A 60 14.65 -22.10 -3.15
C GLU A 60 14.90 -21.40 -1.81
N ARG A 61 16.15 -21.12 -1.45
CA ARG A 61 16.58 -20.50 -0.19
C ARG A 61 17.03 -19.06 -0.39
N SER A 62 16.17 -18.28 -1.03
CA SER A 62 16.44 -16.89 -1.35
C SER A 62 15.52 -15.94 -0.59
N VAL A 63 15.97 -14.70 -0.43
CA VAL A 63 15.17 -13.59 0.04
C VAL A 63 14.27 -13.15 -1.10
N PRO A 64 12.93 -13.28 -0.97
CA PRO A 64 12.02 -12.77 -1.98
C PRO A 64 12.19 -11.27 -2.15
N SER A 65 12.18 -10.84 -3.40
CA SER A 65 12.44 -9.44 -3.73
C SER A 65 11.62 -9.00 -4.93
N VAL A 66 11.28 -7.71 -4.93
CA VAL A 66 10.73 -7.01 -6.08
C VAL A 66 11.57 -5.77 -6.36
N PHE A 67 11.97 -5.61 -7.61
CA PHE A 67 12.65 -4.42 -8.10
C PHE A 67 11.75 -3.67 -9.08
N LEU A 68 11.92 -2.36 -9.12
CA LEU A 68 11.13 -1.43 -9.91
C LEU A 68 12.07 -0.46 -10.60
N ALA A 69 11.87 -0.23 -11.90
CA ALA A 69 12.68 0.69 -12.68
C ALA A 69 11.87 1.40 -13.78
N TYR A 70 12.30 2.61 -14.11
CA TYR A 70 11.74 3.45 -15.17
C TYR A 70 12.74 3.55 -16.33
N SER A 71 12.27 3.47 -17.57
CA SER A 71 13.10 3.60 -18.76
C SER A 71 12.32 4.17 -19.95
N ASN A 72 12.99 4.33 -21.09
CA ASN A 72 12.36 4.70 -22.35
C ASN A 72 11.50 3.56 -22.92
N ALA A 73 10.51 3.88 -23.77
CA ALA A 73 9.51 2.93 -24.27
C ALA A 73 10.07 1.62 -24.86
N ASN A 74 11.25 1.67 -25.49
CA ASN A 74 11.84 0.53 -26.18
C ASN A 74 12.95 -0.19 -25.39
N SER A 75 13.23 0.23 -24.16
CA SER A 75 14.23 -0.42 -23.32
C SER A 75 13.71 -1.75 -22.77
N SER A 76 14.58 -2.73 -22.64
CA SER A 76 14.30 -4.05 -22.04
C SER A 76 15.39 -4.40 -21.04
N VAL A 77 15.01 -5.01 -19.92
CA VAL A 77 15.97 -5.52 -18.95
C VAL A 77 16.76 -6.67 -19.56
N GLN A 78 18.08 -6.61 -19.44
CA GLN A 78 19.00 -7.66 -19.84
C GLN A 78 19.44 -8.46 -18.61
N PHE A 79 19.48 -9.78 -18.76
CA PHE A 79 19.88 -10.71 -17.70
C PHE A 79 21.10 -11.51 -18.17
N ASP A 80 22.22 -11.39 -17.46
CA ASP A 80 23.37 -12.29 -17.60
C ASP A 80 23.10 -13.55 -16.78
N TRP A 81 22.38 -14.48 -17.40
CA TRP A 81 22.03 -15.77 -16.80
C TRP A 81 23.23 -16.61 -16.37
N PRO A 82 24.30 -16.74 -17.16
CA PRO A 82 25.52 -17.40 -16.71
C PRO A 82 26.06 -16.86 -15.38
N ALA A 83 26.09 -15.52 -15.20
CA ALA A 83 26.53 -14.93 -13.94
C ALA A 83 25.56 -15.20 -12.78
N ILE A 84 24.25 -15.11 -13.02
CA ILE A 84 23.20 -15.35 -12.00
C ILE A 84 23.24 -16.82 -11.52
N ILE A 85 23.27 -17.77 -12.47
CA ILE A 85 23.32 -19.22 -12.21
C ILE A 85 24.61 -19.60 -11.49
N ALA A 86 25.76 -19.11 -11.98
CA ALA A 86 27.05 -19.36 -11.33
C ALA A 86 27.22 -18.61 -10.00
N ASN A 87 26.21 -17.84 -9.57
CA ASN A 87 26.23 -17.01 -8.37
C ASN A 87 27.42 -16.01 -8.34
N ASN A 88 27.84 -15.54 -9.52
CA ASN A 88 28.95 -14.61 -9.68
C ASN A 88 28.47 -13.17 -9.50
N LYS A 89 28.90 -12.54 -8.41
CA LYS A 89 28.47 -11.20 -7.97
C LYS A 89 29.55 -10.14 -8.13
N SER A 90 30.59 -10.44 -8.91
CA SER A 90 31.68 -9.49 -9.17
C SER A 90 31.22 -8.32 -10.06
N THR A 91 30.19 -8.53 -10.86
CA THR A 91 29.62 -7.53 -11.78
C THR A 91 28.10 -7.48 -11.67
N GLN A 92 27.52 -6.37 -12.11
CA GLN A 92 26.09 -6.27 -12.34
C GLN A 92 25.70 -7.27 -13.45
N ALA A 93 24.64 -8.04 -13.21
CA ALA A 93 24.11 -9.06 -14.13
C ALA A 93 22.66 -8.79 -14.53
N VAL A 94 22.01 -7.78 -13.92
CA VAL A 94 20.70 -7.28 -14.32
C VAL A 94 20.86 -5.82 -14.69
N ASP A 95 20.74 -5.52 -15.96
CA ASP A 95 20.99 -4.18 -16.49
C ASP A 95 19.79 -3.63 -17.27
N LEU A 96 19.62 -2.31 -17.18
CA LEU A 96 18.62 -1.56 -17.90
C LEU A 96 19.18 -0.18 -18.23
N VAL A 97 19.36 0.06 -19.53
CA VAL A 97 19.95 1.29 -20.07
C VAL A 97 19.21 2.54 -19.58
N ASP A 98 19.99 3.53 -19.14
CA ASP A 98 19.54 4.85 -18.66
C ASP A 98 18.47 4.78 -17.56
N SER A 99 18.58 3.79 -16.69
CA SER A 99 17.62 3.56 -15.61
C SER A 99 18.27 3.46 -14.24
N SER A 100 17.44 3.58 -13.21
CA SER A 100 17.81 3.28 -11.83
C SER A 100 16.75 2.40 -11.21
N PHE A 101 17.22 1.32 -10.58
CA PHE A 101 16.37 0.41 -9.85
C PHE A 101 16.09 0.94 -8.44
N TYR A 102 14.89 0.59 -7.97
CA TYR A 102 14.48 0.64 -6.57
C TYR A 102 14.09 -0.77 -6.16
N GLY A 103 14.37 -1.14 -4.91
CA GLY A 103 14.16 -2.50 -4.44
C GLY A 103 13.34 -2.56 -3.16
N LEU A 104 12.57 -3.62 -3.03
CA LEU A 104 11.87 -3.98 -1.81
C LEU A 104 12.00 -5.50 -1.59
N LEU A 105 12.59 -5.86 -0.45
CA LEU A 105 12.93 -7.23 -0.10
C LEU A 105 12.31 -7.62 1.24
N PHE A 106 12.09 -8.93 1.41
CA PHE A 106 11.48 -9.52 2.60
C PHE A 106 12.51 -10.40 3.32
N PRO A 107 13.52 -9.82 4.00
CA PRO A 107 14.64 -10.59 4.54
C PRO A 107 14.29 -11.44 5.76
N ASN A 108 13.42 -10.96 6.64
CA ASN A 108 13.21 -11.62 7.94
C ASN A 108 11.75 -11.54 8.38
N LEU A 109 11.35 -12.54 9.13
CA LEU A 109 10.15 -12.53 9.96
C LEU A 109 10.56 -12.66 11.43
N TYR A 110 9.90 -11.93 12.32
CA TYR A 110 10.16 -11.97 13.75
C TYR A 110 8.95 -12.52 14.48
N GLN A 111 9.21 -13.39 15.44
CA GLN A 111 8.24 -13.83 16.43
C GLN A 111 8.65 -13.26 17.78
N TYR A 112 7.73 -12.57 18.46
CA TYR A 112 8.02 -11.98 19.76
C TYR A 112 6.92 -12.28 20.77
N GLU A 113 7.33 -12.37 22.03
CA GLU A 113 6.46 -12.58 23.18
C GLU A 113 6.02 -11.22 23.73
N ASP A 114 4.78 -10.82 23.43
CA ASP A 114 4.22 -9.52 23.75
C ASP A 114 3.43 -9.55 25.07
N ARG A 115 4.13 -9.68 26.20
CA ARG A 115 3.47 -9.76 27.52
C ARG A 115 2.75 -8.48 27.92
N ALA A 116 3.13 -7.35 27.33
CA ALA A 116 2.51 -6.05 27.58
C ALA A 116 1.31 -5.77 26.66
N ASP A 117 1.07 -6.64 25.67
CA ASP A 117 -0.05 -6.54 24.73
C ASP A 117 -0.10 -5.19 23.99
N VAL A 118 1.04 -4.77 23.45
CA VAL A 118 1.21 -3.47 22.78
C VAL A 118 1.22 -3.60 21.25
N ALA A 119 1.45 -4.81 20.72
CA ALA A 119 1.59 -5.08 19.29
C ALA A 119 2.70 -4.31 18.58
N ASP A 120 3.78 -4.00 19.31
CA ASP A 120 4.96 -3.31 18.79
C ASP A 120 6.22 -4.05 19.22
N ILE A 121 6.95 -4.63 18.25
CA ILE A 121 8.19 -5.38 18.51
C ILE A 121 9.26 -4.53 19.19
N SER A 122 9.28 -3.21 18.96
CA SER A 122 10.27 -2.31 19.59
C SER A 122 10.02 -2.13 21.09
N ARG A 123 8.80 -2.45 21.54
CA ARG A 123 8.36 -2.36 22.93
C ARG A 123 8.12 -3.74 23.55
N ALA A 124 8.51 -4.81 22.85
CA ALA A 124 8.36 -6.17 23.33
C ALA A 124 9.15 -6.36 24.64
N THR A 125 8.47 -6.86 25.67
CA THR A 125 9.05 -7.11 26.99
C THR A 125 9.52 -8.56 27.19
N GLY A 126 9.10 -9.46 26.29
CA GLY A 126 9.48 -10.86 26.30
C GLY A 126 10.61 -11.19 25.32
N ARG A 127 10.71 -12.47 24.94
CA ARG A 127 11.73 -12.95 23.99
C ARG A 127 11.38 -12.59 22.54
N ILE A 128 12.41 -12.35 21.74
CA ILE A 128 12.31 -12.11 20.29
C ILE A 128 13.13 -13.18 19.55
N VAL A 129 12.53 -13.80 18.54
CA VAL A 129 13.17 -14.78 17.66
C VAL A 129 13.11 -14.28 16.22
N LYS A 130 14.26 -14.28 15.56
CA LYS A 130 14.44 -13.92 14.15
C LYS A 130 14.37 -15.17 13.29
N PHE A 131 13.57 -15.13 12.23
CA PHE A 131 13.49 -16.13 11.18
C PHE A 131 13.93 -15.49 9.86
N PRO A 132 15.18 -15.74 9.43
CA PRO A 132 15.63 -15.35 8.10
C PRO A 132 14.77 -16.03 7.03
N LEU A 133 14.21 -15.25 6.11
CA LEU A 133 13.36 -15.78 5.05
C LEU A 133 14.15 -16.38 3.89
N ASP A 134 15.48 -16.29 3.89
CA ASP A 134 16.34 -17.12 3.03
C ASP A 134 16.51 -18.55 3.55
N GLN A 135 15.97 -18.87 4.74
CA GLN A 135 15.89 -20.24 5.25
C GLN A 135 14.56 -20.93 4.91
N CYS A 136 13.65 -20.19 4.31
CA CYS A 136 12.38 -20.67 3.78
C CYS A 136 12.59 -21.25 2.38
N PHE A 137 11.88 -22.33 2.04
CA PHE A 137 11.88 -22.90 0.69
C PHE A 137 10.80 -22.22 -0.15
N TRP A 138 11.18 -21.18 -0.88
CA TRP A 138 10.31 -20.42 -1.75
C TRP A 138 10.15 -21.07 -3.11
N PHE A 139 8.94 -21.03 -3.63
CA PHE A 139 8.62 -21.42 -4.99
C PHE A 139 7.55 -20.49 -5.58
N LEU A 140 7.54 -20.41 -6.91
CA LEU A 140 6.49 -19.71 -7.65
C LEU A 140 5.22 -20.56 -7.62
N SER A 141 4.29 -20.24 -6.72
CA SER A 141 3.06 -21.03 -6.53
C SER A 141 1.99 -20.73 -7.56
N HIS A 142 2.05 -19.53 -8.15
CA HIS A 142 1.11 -19.08 -9.17
C HIS A 142 1.74 -17.93 -9.97
N TRP A 143 1.46 -17.88 -11.27
CA TRP A 143 1.67 -16.70 -12.09
C TRP A 143 0.73 -16.74 -13.30
N ASP A 144 0.22 -15.57 -13.68
CA ASP A 144 -0.57 -15.40 -14.88
C ASP A 144 0.37 -15.11 -16.06
N SER A 145 0.24 -15.83 -17.17
CA SER A 145 1.05 -15.60 -18.38
C SER A 145 0.56 -14.44 -19.25
N VAL A 146 -0.67 -14.00 -19.02
CA VAL A 146 -1.29 -12.84 -19.67
C VAL A 146 -2.22 -12.13 -18.68
N PRO A 147 -2.43 -10.81 -18.81
CA PRO A 147 -3.41 -10.10 -18.03
C PRO A 147 -4.82 -10.68 -18.24
N ASN A 148 -5.62 -10.71 -17.18
CA ASN A 148 -7.01 -11.14 -17.25
C ASN A 148 -7.80 -10.17 -18.15
N ALA A 149 -8.41 -10.69 -19.21
CA ALA A 149 -9.09 -9.87 -20.23
C ALA A 149 -10.22 -8.99 -19.68
N SER A 150 -10.91 -9.42 -18.62
CA SER A 150 -12.01 -8.66 -18.02
C SER A 150 -11.51 -7.60 -17.06
N THR A 151 -10.51 -7.93 -16.23
CA THR A 151 -10.06 -7.06 -15.14
C THR A 151 -8.88 -6.19 -15.53
N GLY A 152 -8.04 -6.62 -16.47
CA GLY A 152 -6.73 -6.05 -16.80
C GLY A 152 -5.71 -6.26 -15.67
N LEU A 153 -5.89 -7.31 -14.86
CA LEU A 153 -5.01 -7.65 -13.74
C LEU A 153 -4.10 -8.80 -14.11
N LEU A 154 -2.87 -8.73 -13.63
CA LEU A 154 -1.89 -9.80 -13.71
C LEU A 154 -1.40 -10.09 -12.30
N SER A 155 -1.37 -11.36 -11.92
CA SER A 155 -0.96 -11.77 -10.59
C SER A 155 0.10 -12.86 -10.62
N LEU A 156 0.95 -12.85 -9.61
CA LEU A 156 1.89 -13.93 -9.33
C LEU A 156 2.07 -14.06 -7.82
N ALA A 157 2.44 -15.24 -7.34
CA ALA A 157 2.60 -15.51 -5.93
C ALA A 157 3.84 -16.35 -5.67
N LEU A 158 4.66 -15.88 -4.74
CA LEU A 158 5.74 -16.65 -4.14
C LEU A 158 5.23 -17.23 -2.83
N ARG A 159 5.38 -18.54 -2.64
CA ARG A 159 4.92 -19.20 -1.42
C ARG A 159 6.05 -19.98 -0.79
N CYS A 160 6.05 -19.99 0.54
CA CYS A 160 6.87 -20.85 1.36
C CYS A 160 5.97 -21.58 2.35
N ASN A 161 6.07 -22.90 2.39
CA ASN A 161 5.37 -23.77 3.34
C ASN A 161 6.31 -24.70 4.11
N ASP A 162 7.61 -24.62 3.86
CA ASP A 162 8.65 -25.37 4.54
C ASP A 162 9.88 -24.48 4.81
N SER A 163 10.63 -24.78 5.87
CA SER A 163 11.78 -23.97 6.30
C SER A 163 12.86 -24.83 6.94
N SER A 164 14.10 -24.34 6.96
CA SER A 164 15.23 -25.00 7.62
C SER A 164 15.81 -24.09 8.72
N PRO A 165 15.56 -24.38 10.02
CA PRO A 165 14.89 -25.56 10.58
C PRO A 165 13.35 -25.52 10.44
N SER A 166 12.72 -26.69 10.42
CA SER A 166 11.26 -26.89 10.20
C SER A 166 10.41 -26.53 11.44
N VAL A 167 10.56 -25.29 11.92
CA VAL A 167 9.93 -24.80 13.14
C VAL A 167 9.05 -23.58 12.91
N LEU A 168 8.98 -23.05 11.68
CA LEU A 168 8.24 -21.84 11.36
C LEU A 168 6.73 -22.10 11.15
N PHE A 169 6.38 -23.28 10.65
CA PHE A 169 5.04 -23.61 10.20
C PHE A 169 4.37 -24.65 11.11
N ALA A 170 3.10 -24.42 11.43
CA ALA A 170 2.24 -25.49 11.94
C ALA A 170 1.67 -26.30 10.75
N ASN A 171 0.84 -27.31 11.04
CA ASN A 171 0.24 -28.14 9.99
C ASN A 171 -0.54 -27.31 8.95
N LYS A 172 -0.15 -27.42 7.67
CA LYS A 172 -0.67 -26.65 6.53
C LYS A 172 -0.42 -25.13 6.65
N GLY A 173 0.62 -24.72 7.37
CA GLY A 173 1.06 -23.33 7.45
C GLY A 173 1.86 -22.89 6.23
N PHE A 174 1.80 -21.60 5.94
CA PHE A 174 2.59 -20.99 4.86
C PHE A 174 2.73 -19.47 5.04
N ILE A 175 3.75 -18.92 4.38
CA ILE A 175 3.87 -17.51 4.05
C ILE A 175 3.66 -17.38 2.53
N GLU A 176 2.83 -16.43 2.11
CA GLU A 176 2.65 -16.10 0.70
C GLU A 176 2.86 -14.61 0.48
N LEU A 177 3.61 -14.29 -0.59
CA LEU A 177 3.80 -12.95 -1.13
C LEU A 177 3.14 -12.94 -2.51
N ARG A 178 1.95 -12.32 -2.60
CA ARG A 178 1.22 -12.18 -3.85
C ARG A 178 1.44 -10.78 -4.41
N PHE A 179 1.89 -10.70 -5.65
CA PHE A 179 2.13 -9.48 -6.39
C PHE A 179 1.00 -9.31 -7.41
N THR A 180 0.46 -8.11 -7.53
CA THR A 180 -0.62 -7.78 -8.45
C THR A 180 -0.29 -6.51 -9.20
N PHE A 181 -0.37 -6.60 -10.51
CA PHE A 181 -0.13 -5.52 -11.47
C PHE A 181 -1.44 -5.24 -12.21
N SER A 182 -1.57 -4.03 -12.75
CA SER A 182 -2.72 -3.69 -13.57
C SER A 182 -2.33 -2.91 -14.81
N GLU A 183 -3.07 -3.14 -15.89
CA GLU A 183 -3.01 -2.35 -17.12
C GLU A 183 -3.58 -0.95 -16.96
N ARG A 184 -4.50 -0.75 -16.00
CA ARG A 184 -5.26 0.48 -15.81
C ARG A 184 -5.43 0.80 -14.32
N ASP A 185 -5.71 2.06 -14.04
CA ASP A 185 -6.01 2.50 -12.68
C ASP A 185 -7.26 1.79 -12.16
N ARG A 186 -7.13 1.14 -11.00
CA ARG A 186 -8.22 0.35 -10.43
C ARG A 186 -8.13 0.22 -8.91
N PHE A 187 -9.27 0.37 -8.25
CA PHE A 187 -9.43 0.02 -6.85
C PHE A 187 -9.48 -1.50 -6.64
N ALA A 188 -8.89 -1.99 -5.56
CA ALA A 188 -9.02 -3.41 -5.20
C ALA A 188 -10.49 -3.78 -4.94
N ASP A 189 -10.89 -4.98 -5.36
CA ASP A 189 -12.23 -5.49 -5.09
C ASP A 189 -12.40 -5.86 -3.59
N SER A 190 -11.30 -6.27 -2.95
CA SER A 190 -11.24 -6.61 -1.52
C SER A 190 -10.55 -5.53 -0.67
N ALA A 191 -10.78 -5.58 0.63
CA ALA A 191 -10.14 -4.68 1.57
C ALA A 191 -8.62 -4.99 1.72
N PRO A 192 -7.77 -3.96 1.92
CA PRO A 192 -8.10 -2.54 1.86
C PRO A 192 -8.27 -2.13 0.39
N ARG A 193 -9.39 -1.46 0.06
CA ARG A 193 -9.78 -1.07 -1.32
C ARG A 193 -8.91 0.09 -1.83
N THR A 194 -7.61 -0.13 -1.89
CA THR A 194 -6.60 0.83 -2.31
C THR A 194 -6.58 0.96 -3.82
N LEU A 195 -6.23 2.14 -4.33
CA LEU A 195 -5.99 2.36 -5.75
C LEU A 195 -4.66 1.69 -6.15
N LEU A 196 -4.69 0.87 -7.20
CA LEU A 196 -3.51 0.38 -7.90
C LEU A 196 -3.40 1.18 -9.21
N LEU A 197 -2.31 1.93 -9.35
CA LEU A 197 -2.02 2.70 -10.55
C LEU A 197 -1.56 1.76 -11.66
N GLY A 198 -2.22 1.83 -12.80
CA GLY A 198 -1.90 1.01 -13.97
C GLY A 198 -0.48 1.27 -14.44
N GLY A 199 0.31 0.21 -14.57
CA GLY A 199 1.70 0.28 -15.04
C GLY A 199 2.72 0.95 -14.12
N LEU A 200 2.29 1.78 -13.16
CA LEU A 200 3.17 2.55 -12.27
C LEU A 200 3.40 1.89 -10.91
N ALA A 201 2.58 0.90 -10.56
CA ALA A 201 2.58 0.32 -9.23
C ALA A 201 2.42 -1.20 -9.25
N VAL A 202 3.00 -1.84 -8.24
CA VAL A 202 2.74 -3.23 -7.87
C VAL A 202 2.14 -3.25 -6.47
N ARG A 203 1.01 -3.95 -6.32
CA ARG A 203 0.43 -4.24 -5.01
C ARG A 203 0.98 -5.57 -4.53
N MET A 204 1.48 -5.61 -3.31
CA MET A 204 1.84 -6.85 -2.65
C MET A 204 0.88 -7.14 -1.50
N LYS A 205 0.43 -8.39 -1.43
CA LYS A 205 -0.29 -8.95 -0.31
C LYS A 205 0.61 -9.98 0.38
N VAL A 206 0.86 -9.78 1.66
CA VAL A 206 1.60 -10.69 2.53
C VAL A 206 0.58 -11.46 3.37
N THR A 207 0.58 -12.79 3.24
CA THR A 207 -0.29 -13.69 4.00
C THR A 207 0.55 -14.59 4.90
N LEU A 208 0.25 -14.57 6.21
CA LEU A 208 0.86 -15.44 7.22
C LEU A 208 -0.22 -16.38 7.75
N ARG A 209 -0.20 -17.65 7.32
CA ARG A 209 -1.23 -18.64 7.71
C ARG A 209 -0.62 -19.74 8.56
N ARG A 210 -1.24 -20.02 9.71
CA ARG A 210 -0.92 -21.14 10.61
C ARG A 210 0.59 -21.25 10.88
N LEU A 211 1.23 -20.15 11.24
CA LEU A 211 2.61 -20.17 11.70
C LEU A 211 2.70 -20.82 13.09
N ALA A 212 3.80 -21.49 13.37
CA ALA A 212 4.01 -22.18 14.63
C ALA A 212 4.16 -21.18 15.80
N LEU A 213 3.52 -21.47 16.92
CA LEU A 213 3.50 -20.59 18.09
C LEU A 213 4.48 -21.07 19.16
N ARG A 214 5.41 -20.21 19.59
CA ARG A 214 6.32 -20.49 20.71
C ARG A 214 5.74 -20.15 22.08
N TRP A 215 4.92 -19.10 22.15
CA TRP A 215 4.35 -18.58 23.40
C TRP A 215 2.83 -18.39 23.29
N LYS A 216 2.17 -18.11 24.42
CA LYS A 216 0.74 -17.77 24.41
C LYS A 216 0.52 -16.38 23.85
N GLU A 217 1.36 -15.44 24.23
CA GLU A 217 1.36 -14.02 23.88
C GLU A 217 2.18 -13.77 22.59
N THR A 218 2.10 -14.69 21.63
CA THR A 218 2.93 -14.63 20.41
C THR A 218 2.37 -13.61 19.43
N ARG A 219 3.22 -12.68 18.98
CA ARG A 219 2.98 -11.81 17.83
C ARG A 219 4.05 -11.98 16.76
N TRP A 220 3.71 -11.52 15.55
CA TRP A 220 4.59 -11.53 14.40
C TRP A 220 4.91 -10.09 13.97
N ALA A 221 6.13 -9.89 13.49
CA ALA A 221 6.53 -8.68 12.79
C ALA A 221 7.32 -9.04 11.53
N LEU A 222 7.03 -8.36 10.42
CA LEU A 222 7.73 -8.52 9.16
C LEU A 222 8.84 -7.49 9.02
N ASN A 223 10.04 -7.93 8.67
CA ASN A 223 11.14 -7.04 8.35
C ASN A 223 11.14 -6.76 6.86
N LEU A 224 11.14 -5.49 6.49
CA LEU A 224 11.24 -5.03 5.11
C LEU A 224 12.60 -4.38 4.90
N ALA A 225 13.25 -4.68 3.79
CA ALA A 225 14.40 -3.93 3.31
C ALA A 225 13.99 -3.09 2.11
N VAL A 226 14.04 -1.77 2.27
CA VAL A 226 13.86 -0.80 1.19
C VAL A 226 15.21 -0.39 0.64
N VAL A 227 15.31 -0.33 -0.69
CA VAL A 227 16.57 -0.09 -1.42
C VAL A 227 16.37 1.01 -2.45
N ALA A 228 17.33 1.94 -2.50
CA ALA A 228 17.40 2.94 -3.56
C ALA A 228 18.82 3.06 -4.11
N ASN A 229 18.93 3.37 -5.41
CA ASN A 229 20.18 3.65 -6.09
C ASN A 229 20.75 5.05 -5.74
N ARG A 230 21.04 5.27 -4.46
CA ARG A 230 21.69 6.48 -3.93
C ARG A 230 22.38 6.15 -2.62
N SER A 231 23.45 6.86 -2.27
CA SER A 231 24.05 6.74 -0.94
C SER A 231 23.22 7.49 0.11
N LEU A 232 23.19 6.97 1.33
CA LEU A 232 22.56 7.60 2.50
C LEU A 232 23.44 7.39 3.74
N PRO A 233 23.71 8.44 4.55
CA PRO A 233 24.47 8.31 5.80
C PRO A 233 23.87 7.28 6.75
N ASP A 234 24.69 6.61 7.54
CA ASP A 234 24.28 5.50 8.42
C ASP A 234 23.12 5.82 9.36
N THR A 235 23.05 7.06 9.83
CA THR A 235 22.01 7.56 10.75
C THR A 235 20.78 8.11 10.02
N ALA A 236 20.86 8.33 8.71
CA ALA A 236 19.78 8.87 7.90
C ALA A 236 18.76 7.77 7.56
N ALA A 237 17.48 8.13 7.52
CA ALA A 237 16.39 7.28 7.05
C ALA A 237 15.83 7.82 5.72
N PHE A 238 15.08 6.98 4.99
CA PHE A 238 14.23 7.48 3.93
C PHE A 238 13.12 8.37 4.52
N GLU A 239 12.66 9.34 3.74
CA GLU A 239 11.62 10.26 4.18
C GLU A 239 10.30 9.50 4.41
N ASN A 240 9.75 9.66 5.61
CA ASN A 240 8.48 9.07 6.02
C ASN A 240 7.39 10.14 5.98
N PHE A 241 6.27 9.83 5.34
CA PHE A 241 5.08 10.67 5.35
C PHE A 241 3.88 9.87 5.87
N ILE A 242 3.25 10.39 6.93
CA ILE A 242 2.01 9.84 7.47
C ILE A 242 0.90 10.77 7.05
N SER A 243 -0.03 10.25 6.24
CA SER A 243 -1.20 11.01 5.85
C SER A 243 -2.44 10.49 6.58
N ALA A 244 -3.10 11.36 7.34
CA ALA A 244 -4.40 11.05 7.90
C ALA A 244 -5.49 11.21 6.83
N SER A 245 -6.49 10.32 6.81
CA SER A 245 -7.71 10.46 5.98
C SER A 245 -8.91 10.36 6.90
N ILE A 246 -9.94 11.16 6.64
CA ILE A 246 -11.25 11.01 7.29
C ILE A 246 -12.06 9.92 6.56
N ASP A 247 -11.78 9.72 5.27
CA ASP A 247 -12.41 8.65 4.49
C ASP A 247 -11.80 7.30 4.88
N ASP A 248 -12.60 6.49 5.58
CA ASP A 248 -12.31 5.13 5.97
C ASP A 248 -13.19 4.11 5.21
N GLU A 249 -14.02 4.54 4.25
CA GLU A 249 -14.80 3.62 3.40
C GLU A 249 -13.95 2.51 2.75
N PRO A 250 -12.76 2.79 2.17
CA PRO A 250 -11.93 1.74 1.60
C PRO A 250 -11.26 0.83 2.65
N SER A 251 -11.16 1.27 3.90
CA SER A 251 -10.51 0.56 5.00
C SER A 251 -11.02 1.08 6.36
N PRO A 252 -12.16 0.57 6.85
CA PRO A 252 -12.80 1.12 8.04
C PRO A 252 -11.90 1.05 9.28
N GLY A 253 -11.91 2.11 10.09
CA GLY A 253 -11.04 2.23 11.26
C GLY A 253 -9.55 2.48 10.96
N ALA A 254 -9.16 2.52 9.69
CA ALA A 254 -7.80 2.82 9.24
C ALA A 254 -7.69 4.26 8.74
N PHE A 255 -7.36 5.19 9.63
CA PHE A 255 -7.30 6.62 9.28
C PHE A 255 -5.91 7.09 8.83
N ARG A 256 -4.90 6.21 8.74
CA ARG A 256 -3.50 6.59 8.48
C ARG A 256 -2.87 5.76 7.37
N ASP A 257 -2.30 6.47 6.40
CA ASP A 257 -1.53 5.87 5.32
C ASP A 257 -0.07 6.24 5.56
N MET A 258 0.78 5.23 5.61
CA MET A 258 2.21 5.39 5.76
C MET A 258 2.85 5.35 4.37
N THR A 259 3.73 6.29 4.08
CA THR A 259 4.49 6.33 2.83
C THR A 259 5.97 6.54 3.13
N ILE A 260 6.82 5.76 2.48
CA ILE A 260 8.27 5.90 2.50
C ILE A 260 8.72 6.30 1.10
N PHE A 261 9.35 7.47 0.97
CA PHE A 261 9.91 7.94 -0.30
C PHE A 261 11.35 7.44 -0.45
N LEU A 262 11.58 6.59 -1.46
CA LEU A 262 12.91 6.09 -1.82
C LEU A 262 13.70 7.15 -2.60
N SER A 263 12.98 7.92 -3.40
CA SER A 263 13.44 9.10 -4.13
C SER A 263 12.25 10.00 -4.45
N ASN A 264 12.47 11.06 -5.23
CA ASN A 264 11.39 11.89 -5.78
C ASN A 264 10.50 11.15 -6.80
N HIS A 265 10.88 9.93 -7.20
CA HIS A 265 10.24 9.16 -8.25
C HIS A 265 9.82 7.77 -7.81
N SER A 266 10.02 7.38 -6.55
CA SER A 266 9.61 6.06 -6.07
C SER A 266 9.23 6.10 -4.60
N TYR A 267 8.17 5.36 -4.27
CA TYR A 267 7.64 5.27 -2.92
C TYR A 267 7.05 3.90 -2.63
N VAL A 268 7.03 3.56 -1.34
CA VAL A 268 6.30 2.41 -0.79
C VAL A 268 5.21 2.96 0.12
N THR A 269 3.97 2.54 -0.08
CA THR A 269 2.82 3.03 0.71
C THR A 269 1.93 1.89 1.18
N TRP A 270 1.30 2.06 2.34
CA TRP A 270 0.32 1.11 2.85
C TRP A 270 -0.65 1.78 3.83
N LYS A 271 -1.80 1.12 4.02
CA LYS A 271 -2.74 1.44 5.10
C LYS A 271 -2.22 0.87 6.41
N SER A 272 -2.37 1.60 7.52
CA SER A 272 -1.88 1.18 8.84
C SER A 272 -2.75 0.09 9.49
N VAL A 273 -3.17 -0.92 8.71
CA VAL A 273 -4.02 -2.03 9.15
C VAL A 273 -3.65 -3.35 8.47
N CYS A 274 -3.93 -4.45 9.15
CA CYS A 274 -3.93 -5.80 8.61
C CYS A 274 -5.27 -6.51 8.93
N TYR A 275 -5.49 -7.64 8.29
CA TYR A 275 -6.71 -8.44 8.41
C TYR A 275 -6.39 -9.80 9.01
N ILE A 276 -7.24 -10.28 9.91
CA ILE A 276 -7.07 -11.58 10.57
C ILE A 276 -8.07 -12.65 10.07
N ASP A 277 -8.77 -12.37 8.98
CA ASP A 277 -9.68 -13.29 8.30
C ASP A 277 -9.45 -13.25 6.78
N GLU A 278 -9.55 -14.41 6.13
CA GLU A 278 -9.31 -14.63 4.71
C GLU A 278 -10.31 -13.87 3.84
N THR A 279 -11.53 -13.66 4.34
CA THR A 279 -12.56 -12.93 3.59
C THR A 279 -12.40 -11.40 3.68
N ALA A 280 -11.71 -10.90 4.72
CA ALA A 280 -11.57 -9.47 5.01
C ALA A 280 -12.89 -8.66 4.97
N THR A 281 -14.03 -9.34 5.17
CA THR A 281 -15.37 -8.74 5.03
C THR A 281 -15.88 -8.07 6.30
N ASN A 282 -15.37 -8.49 7.46
CA ASN A 282 -15.88 -8.07 8.76
C ASN A 282 -14.97 -7.03 9.41
N LEU A 283 -15.54 -5.93 9.92
CA LEU A 283 -14.82 -4.93 10.72
C LEU A 283 -14.06 -5.55 11.90
N LYS A 284 -14.60 -6.61 12.51
CA LYS A 284 -13.95 -7.34 13.61
C LYS A 284 -12.65 -8.05 13.20
N SER A 285 -12.39 -8.20 11.91
CA SER A 285 -11.16 -8.81 11.38
C SER A 285 -10.03 -7.81 11.19
N ILE A 286 -10.28 -6.51 11.38
CA ILE A 286 -9.28 -5.46 11.17
C ILE A 286 -8.42 -5.33 12.42
N ARG A 287 -7.12 -5.17 12.22
CA ARG A 287 -6.15 -4.84 13.28
C ARG A 287 -5.23 -3.72 12.83
N ALA A 288 -4.71 -2.92 13.75
CA ALA A 288 -3.66 -1.98 13.44
C ALA A 288 -2.32 -2.69 13.16
N ILE A 289 -1.37 -1.91 12.66
CA ILE A 289 0.02 -2.31 12.53
C ILE A 289 0.92 -1.27 13.20
N GLY A 290 1.95 -1.76 13.89
CA GLY A 290 3.04 -0.93 14.41
C GLY A 290 4.18 -0.86 13.40
N VAL A 291 4.72 0.33 13.16
CA VAL A 291 5.88 0.52 12.28
C VAL A 291 7.02 1.10 13.09
N SER A 292 8.16 0.41 13.09
CA SER A 292 9.37 0.90 13.77
C SER A 292 10.04 2.03 13.00
N THR A 293 11.00 2.71 13.64
CA THR A 293 11.95 3.56 12.92
C THR A 293 12.74 2.74 11.90
N GLN A 294 13.32 3.41 10.90
CA GLN A 294 14.21 2.77 9.94
C GLN A 294 15.64 2.72 10.49
N TRP A 295 16.40 1.67 10.17
CA TRP A 295 17.83 1.57 10.53
C TRP A 295 18.67 0.94 9.41
N ARG A 296 20.00 1.10 9.50
CA ARG A 296 20.97 0.48 8.59
C ARG A 296 20.94 -1.04 8.74
N VAL A 297 21.16 -1.75 7.64
CA VAL A 297 21.18 -3.21 7.62
C VAL A 297 22.25 -3.76 8.57
N ASP A 298 21.86 -4.71 9.43
CA ASP A 298 22.81 -5.42 10.28
C ASP A 298 23.66 -6.43 9.48
N LYS A 299 24.83 -6.82 10.01
CA LYS A 299 25.77 -7.70 9.29
C LYS A 299 25.15 -9.04 8.85
N ALA A 300 24.28 -9.63 9.66
CA ALA A 300 23.68 -10.93 9.32
C ALA A 300 22.63 -10.78 8.22
N THR A 301 21.77 -9.76 8.30
CA THR A 301 20.82 -9.46 7.22
C THR A 301 21.54 -9.03 5.95
N ASN A 302 22.62 -8.24 6.04
CA ASN A 302 23.40 -7.84 4.88
C ASN A 302 24.00 -9.06 4.16
N ARG A 303 24.51 -10.03 4.92
CA ARG A 303 24.95 -11.31 4.36
C ARG A 303 23.81 -11.99 3.61
N SER A 304 22.64 -12.16 4.23
CA SER A 304 21.47 -12.77 3.58
C SER A 304 21.07 -12.05 2.27
N LEU A 305 20.99 -10.72 2.28
CA LEU A 305 20.67 -9.92 1.10
C LEU A 305 21.72 -10.06 -0.01
N THR A 306 23.00 -10.08 0.33
CA THR A 306 24.11 -10.19 -0.65
C THR A 306 24.37 -11.63 -1.09
N THR A 307 24.04 -12.65 -0.30
CA THR A 307 24.28 -14.05 -0.65
C THR A 307 23.09 -14.70 -1.34
N SER A 308 21.89 -14.31 -0.94
CA SER A 308 20.69 -15.10 -1.19
C SER A 308 19.58 -14.27 -1.85
N SER A 309 19.89 -13.21 -2.60
CA SER A 309 18.87 -12.42 -3.31
C SER A 309 19.37 -11.93 -4.66
N LEU A 310 18.48 -11.34 -5.45
CA LEU A 310 18.85 -10.72 -6.73
C LEU A 310 19.56 -9.35 -6.55
N LEU A 311 19.55 -8.78 -5.34
CA LEU A 311 20.13 -7.47 -5.01
C LEU A 311 21.55 -7.23 -5.58
N PRO A 312 22.56 -8.08 -5.33
CA PRO A 312 23.93 -7.87 -5.84
C PRO A 312 24.01 -7.96 -7.37
N PHE A 313 23.08 -8.67 -8.02
CA PHE A 313 23.05 -8.75 -9.47
C PHE A 313 22.44 -7.50 -10.09
N VAL A 314 21.54 -6.81 -9.39
CA VAL A 314 20.90 -5.55 -9.82
C VAL A 314 21.82 -4.35 -9.63
N TYR A 315 22.54 -4.27 -8.51
CA TYR A 315 23.35 -3.09 -8.17
C TYR A 315 24.87 -3.31 -8.29
N GLY A 316 25.31 -4.54 -8.60
CA GLY A 316 26.71 -4.92 -8.57
C GLY A 316 27.26 -5.01 -7.13
N PRO A 317 28.59 -4.95 -6.95
CA PRO A 317 29.23 -4.91 -5.64
C PRO A 317 28.68 -3.75 -4.80
N THR A 318 27.95 -4.07 -3.74
CA THR A 318 27.06 -3.17 -2.99
C THR A 318 27.77 -2.23 -2.00
N GLU A 319 29.04 -1.89 -2.22
CA GLU A 319 29.79 -1.04 -1.31
C GLU A 319 29.54 0.45 -1.61
N ASP A 320 28.86 1.11 -0.67
CA ASP A 320 28.63 2.56 -0.51
C ASP A 320 27.83 3.32 -1.61
N SER A 321 27.50 2.69 -2.73
CA SER A 321 26.71 3.31 -3.81
C SER A 321 25.19 3.25 -3.61
N ILE A 322 24.70 2.32 -2.79
CA ILE A 322 23.26 2.08 -2.57
C ILE A 322 22.84 2.29 -1.11
N ALA A 323 21.61 2.74 -0.93
CA ALA A 323 21.00 2.91 0.37
C ALA A 323 20.04 1.77 0.64
N VAL A 324 20.33 0.97 1.66
CA VAL A 324 19.44 -0.06 2.18
C VAL A 324 19.02 0.30 3.60
N ARG A 325 17.71 0.33 3.85
CA ARG A 325 17.15 0.54 5.20
C ARG A 325 16.17 -0.56 5.57
N LEU A 326 16.25 -0.99 6.81
CA LEU A 326 15.35 -1.97 7.40
C LEU A 326 14.27 -1.27 8.22
N LEU A 327 13.07 -1.81 8.19
CA LEU A 327 12.00 -1.48 9.13
C LEU A 327 11.22 -2.74 9.51
N ASN A 328 10.59 -2.73 10.69
CA ASN A 328 9.69 -3.76 11.13
C ASN A 328 8.24 -3.27 11.07
N VAL A 329 7.38 -4.13 10.55
CA VAL A 329 5.92 -3.98 10.58
C VAL A 329 5.37 -5.04 11.54
N SER A 330 4.91 -4.62 12.70
CA SER A 330 4.32 -5.46 13.75
C SER A 330 2.81 -5.56 13.55
N PHE A 331 2.24 -6.76 13.71
CA PHE A 331 0.82 -6.99 13.43
C PHE A 331 -0.02 -7.17 14.70
N GLY A 332 -1.15 -6.47 14.76
CA GLY A 332 -2.19 -6.65 15.76
C GLY A 332 -2.48 -5.41 16.62
N ASP A 333 -3.38 -5.57 17.59
CA ASP A 333 -3.83 -4.54 18.52
C ASP A 333 -3.85 -5.06 19.96
N THR A 334 -3.78 -4.13 20.92
CA THR A 334 -4.04 -4.45 22.34
C THR A 334 -5.40 -5.12 22.51
N GLY A 335 -5.44 -6.23 23.24
CA GLY A 335 -6.64 -6.98 23.57
C GLY A 335 -7.16 -7.89 22.46
N ASP A 336 -6.41 -8.06 21.35
CA ASP A 336 -6.86 -8.84 20.19
C ASP A 336 -6.74 -10.36 20.32
N GLY A 337 -6.22 -10.86 21.45
CA GLY A 337 -5.98 -12.27 21.68
C GLY A 337 -4.74 -12.82 20.96
N PHE A 338 -3.84 -11.95 20.50
CA PHE A 338 -2.58 -12.26 19.81
C PHE A 338 -2.78 -13.03 18.50
N TYR A 339 -1.71 -13.47 17.84
CA TYR A 339 -1.81 -14.24 16.59
C TYR A 339 -2.60 -15.55 16.75
N ARG A 340 -2.63 -16.10 17.96
CA ARG A 340 -3.31 -17.37 18.26
C ARG A 340 -4.82 -17.30 17.99
N SER A 341 -5.44 -16.13 18.14
CA SER A 341 -6.89 -15.97 18.00
C SER A 341 -7.38 -16.28 16.58
N SER A 342 -6.59 -15.95 15.56
CA SER A 342 -6.91 -16.20 14.14
C SER A 342 -6.02 -17.24 13.46
N ASN A 343 -4.76 -17.34 13.85
CA ASN A 343 -3.70 -18.02 13.11
C ASN A 343 -3.61 -17.55 11.65
N TYR A 344 -3.93 -16.28 11.42
CA TYR A 344 -4.00 -15.67 10.10
C TYR A 344 -3.70 -14.17 10.17
N ILE A 345 -2.83 -13.70 9.29
CA ILE A 345 -2.59 -12.28 9.02
C ILE A 345 -2.55 -12.09 7.51
N ASP A 346 -3.23 -11.05 7.05
CA ASP A 346 -3.19 -10.52 5.70
C ASP A 346 -2.85 -9.04 5.75
N TRP A 347 -1.79 -8.64 5.06
CA TRP A 347 -1.36 -7.25 5.00
C TRP A 347 -1.03 -6.85 3.57
N THR A 348 -1.41 -5.63 3.19
CA THR A 348 -1.27 -5.14 1.82
C THR A 348 -0.46 -3.86 1.80
N LEU A 349 0.51 -3.80 0.89
CA LEU A 349 1.30 -2.63 0.58
C LEU A 349 1.41 -2.43 -0.94
N THR A 350 1.76 -1.22 -1.35
CA THR A 350 1.97 -0.86 -2.75
C THR A 350 3.36 -0.27 -2.92
N PHE A 351 4.08 -0.74 -3.92
CA PHE A 351 5.37 -0.20 -4.34
C PHE A 351 5.23 0.41 -5.72
N ALA A 352 5.61 1.68 -5.88
CA ALA A 352 5.24 2.45 -7.06
C ALA A 352 6.28 3.50 -7.46
N LEU A 353 6.15 3.96 -8.69
CA LEU A 353 6.85 5.12 -9.24
C LEU A 353 5.98 6.38 -9.19
N GLY A 354 6.65 7.54 -9.18
CA GLY A 354 6.02 8.85 -9.14
C GLY A 354 5.68 9.29 -7.72
N THR A 355 4.51 9.91 -7.56
CA THR A 355 4.00 10.39 -6.27
C THR A 355 2.72 9.64 -5.90
N PRO A 356 2.46 9.39 -4.61
CA PRO A 356 1.20 8.82 -4.16
C PRO A 356 0.00 9.58 -4.75
N PRO A 357 -1.03 8.88 -5.25
CA PRO A 357 -2.20 9.54 -5.79
C PRO A 357 -2.86 10.40 -4.71
N PRO A 358 -3.42 11.57 -5.08
CA PRO A 358 -4.14 12.40 -4.13
C PRO A 358 -5.30 11.61 -3.53
N LYS A 359 -5.62 11.89 -2.26
CA LYS A 359 -6.75 11.26 -1.60
C LYS A 359 -8.05 11.74 -2.27
N HIS A 360 -8.83 10.80 -2.76
CA HIS A 360 -10.18 11.05 -3.22
C HIS A 360 -11.14 10.71 -2.08
N TYR A 361 -12.02 11.64 -1.75
CA TYR A 361 -13.14 11.35 -0.85
C TYR A 361 -14.19 10.55 -1.61
N SER A 362 -14.77 9.58 -0.93
CA SER A 362 -15.82 8.76 -1.50
C SER A 362 -17.03 9.60 -1.92
N PRO A 363 -17.81 9.14 -2.92
CA PRO A 363 -19.05 9.81 -3.31
C PRO A 363 -20.01 10.01 -2.14
N LEU A 364 -20.00 9.11 -1.16
CA LEU A 364 -20.84 9.20 0.03
C LEU A 364 -20.46 10.40 0.92
N ILE A 365 -19.17 10.64 1.13
CA ILE A 365 -18.70 11.82 1.88
C ILE A 365 -19.10 13.11 1.16
N TRP A 366 -18.93 13.17 -0.15
CA TRP A 366 -19.39 14.30 -0.95
C TRP A 366 -20.90 14.52 -0.82
N MET A 367 -21.70 13.44 -0.91
CA MET A 367 -23.15 13.52 -0.72
C MET A 367 -23.53 14.04 0.66
N MET A 368 -22.89 13.54 1.73
CA MET A 368 -23.13 14.02 3.09
C MET A 368 -22.75 15.50 3.24
N LEU A 369 -21.64 15.93 2.64
CA LEU A 369 -21.19 17.32 2.66
C LEU A 369 -22.20 18.24 1.96
N PHE A 370 -22.62 17.90 0.75
CA PHE A 370 -23.61 18.69 -0.01
C PHE A 370 -24.97 18.74 0.69
N LEU A 371 -25.42 17.62 1.26
CA LEU A 371 -26.66 17.59 2.05
C LEU A 371 -26.57 18.51 3.27
N SER A 372 -25.46 18.45 4.01
CA SER A 372 -25.25 19.28 5.20
C SER A 372 -25.25 20.77 4.86
N ILE A 373 -24.54 21.16 3.79
CA ILE A 373 -24.50 22.55 3.31
C ILE A 373 -25.90 23.01 2.90
N THR A 374 -26.66 22.15 2.21
CA THR A 374 -28.02 22.47 1.76
C THR A 374 -28.94 22.73 2.94
N VAL A 375 -28.92 21.87 3.97
CA VAL A 375 -29.75 22.02 5.18
C VAL A 375 -29.40 23.30 5.94
N VAL A 376 -28.10 23.57 6.17
CA VAL A 376 -27.66 24.78 6.90
C VAL A 376 -28.02 26.05 6.12
N SER A 377 -27.81 26.05 4.80
CA SER A 377 -28.16 27.19 3.95
C SER A 377 -29.67 27.45 3.93
N ALA A 378 -30.51 26.42 3.85
CA ALA A 378 -31.97 26.54 3.92
C ALA A 378 -32.43 27.12 5.26
N ALA A 379 -31.89 26.62 6.38
CA ALA A 379 -32.20 27.14 7.71
C ALA A 379 -31.81 28.62 7.85
N LEU A 380 -30.67 29.02 7.29
CA LEU A 380 -30.20 30.41 7.32
C LEU A 380 -31.09 31.32 6.45
N CYS A 381 -31.52 30.85 5.28
CA CYS A 381 -32.49 31.56 4.44
C CYS A 381 -33.84 31.76 5.15
N VAL A 382 -34.36 30.73 5.84
CA VAL A 382 -35.60 30.84 6.63
C VAL A 382 -35.42 31.84 7.78
N LEU A 383 -34.29 31.80 8.48
CA LEU A 383 -33.99 32.74 9.57
C LEU A 383 -33.96 34.18 9.05
N VAL A 384 -33.26 34.45 7.95
CA VAL A 384 -33.20 35.78 7.32
C VAL A 384 -34.59 36.22 6.86
N TYR A 385 -35.37 35.32 6.26
CA TYR A 385 -36.74 35.61 5.85
C TYR A 385 -37.63 36.00 7.05
N VAL A 386 -37.57 35.24 8.15
CA VAL A 386 -38.34 35.51 9.37
C VAL A 386 -37.92 36.83 10.02
N ILE A 387 -36.61 37.11 10.12
CA ILE A 387 -36.11 38.39 10.66
C ILE A 387 -36.55 39.55 9.76
N GLY A 388 -36.39 39.42 8.43
CA GLY A 388 -36.82 40.43 7.47
C GLY A 388 -38.33 40.69 7.55
N TYR A 389 -39.13 39.63 7.66
CA TYR A 389 -40.57 39.72 7.84
C TYR A 389 -40.94 40.46 9.14
N HIS A 390 -40.29 40.14 10.26
CA HIS A 390 -40.52 40.83 11.52
C HIS A 390 -40.10 42.31 11.50
N VAL A 391 -38.98 42.64 10.85
CA VAL A 391 -38.52 44.03 10.69
C VAL A 391 -39.49 44.83 9.82
N LEU A 392 -39.94 44.27 8.69
CA LEU A 392 -40.93 44.90 7.81
C LEU A 392 -42.26 45.10 8.52
N ARG A 393 -42.76 44.08 9.24
CA ARG A 393 -44.01 44.19 10.00
C ARG A 393 -43.93 45.23 11.13
N ARG A 394 -42.80 45.32 11.84
CA ARG A 394 -42.57 46.39 12.82
C ARG A 394 -42.60 47.77 12.18
N ARG A 395 -42.04 47.93 10.96
CA ARG A 395 -42.14 49.20 10.23
C ARG A 395 -43.57 49.54 9.85
N VAL A 396 -44.37 48.58 9.37
CA VAL A 396 -45.78 48.81 9.00
C VAL A 396 -46.62 49.20 10.22
N ASN A 397 -46.52 48.47 11.35
CA ASN A 397 -47.26 48.81 12.56
C ASN A 397 -46.88 50.19 13.14
N SER A 398 -45.66 50.66 12.92
CA SER A 398 -45.23 51.99 13.37
C SER A 398 -45.85 53.15 12.56
N TYR A 399 -46.53 52.88 11.44
CA TYR A 399 -47.28 53.87 10.67
C TYR A 399 -48.80 53.86 10.96
N GLU A 400 -49.33 52.84 11.66
CA GLU A 400 -50.78 52.70 11.94
C GLU A 400 -51.22 53.28 13.31
N GLU A 401 -50.30 53.67 14.21
CA GLU A 401 -50.58 54.52 15.38
C GLU A 401 -50.20 55.98 15.06
N PRO A 402 -51.10 56.74 14.39
CA PRO A 402 -52.01 57.60 15.14
C PRO A 402 -53.39 57.73 14.46
N LEU A 403 -54.49 57.72 15.23
CA LEU A 403 -55.80 58.37 14.91
C LEU A 403 -56.94 57.93 15.84
N LEU A 404 -56.73 57.03 16.80
CA LEU A 404 -57.78 56.56 17.72
C LEU A 404 -57.81 57.27 19.09
N GLU A 405 -57.02 58.32 19.30
CA GLU A 405 -56.96 59.02 20.60
C GLU A 405 -57.97 60.17 20.74
N GLU A 406 -58.87 60.42 19.77
CA GLU A 406 -59.76 61.60 19.78
C GLU A 406 -61.26 61.28 20.02
N VAL A 407 -61.64 60.06 20.40
CA VAL A 407 -63.08 59.68 20.52
C VAL A 407 -63.52 59.26 21.94
N GLU A 408 -62.63 59.12 22.93
CA GLU A 408 -63.00 58.65 24.28
C GLU A 408 -63.28 59.75 25.33
N ASP A 409 -63.21 61.04 24.98
CA ASP A 409 -63.48 62.14 25.93
C ASP A 409 -64.98 62.51 26.08
N LEU A 410 -65.90 61.79 25.44
CA LEU A 410 -67.33 62.16 25.40
C LEU A 410 -68.27 61.42 26.34
N ASP A 411 -67.82 60.40 27.09
CA ASP A 411 -68.75 59.54 27.85
C ASP A 411 -68.53 59.46 29.37
N ASN A 412 -67.71 60.34 29.95
CA ASN A 412 -67.43 60.28 31.40
C ASN A 412 -67.58 61.63 32.12
N GLN A 413 -68.81 62.16 32.17
CA GLN A 413 -69.23 63.11 33.21
C GLN A 413 -70.77 63.23 33.29
N SER A 414 -71.43 62.16 33.77
CA SER A 414 -72.74 62.29 34.44
C SER A 414 -72.74 61.48 35.74
N ALA A 415 -72.55 62.21 36.85
CA ALA A 415 -72.94 61.84 38.20
C ALA A 415 -73.41 63.12 38.90
#